data_AF-A0A6M1LV41-F1
#
_entry.id   AF-A0A6M1LV41-F1
#
_cell.length_a   1.000
_cell.length_b   1.000
_cell.length_c   1.000
_cell.angle_alpha   90.00
_cell.angle_beta   90.00
_cell.angle_gamma   90.00
#
_symmetry.space_group_name_H-M   'P 1'
#
loop_
_entity.id
_entity.type
_entity.pdbx_description
1 polymer ?
#
loop_
_entity_poly.entity_id
_entity_poly.type
_entity_poly.pdbx_seq_one_letter_code
_entity_poly.pdbx_strand_id
1 'polypeptide(L)'
;MPGAPPRLFRVLDRAGPTVHAAEFYRRLGAAAVSPFAEVVLGATRPVDMALLRHIEGLAGVGDAIQRLPASVLSDVTATGAIGALAAVLRSYGRDADAALANLPHGAGVSAIYCRLTDALSTLSAPVAPMPLPTGMRQVMSVGDLRAIGRRLDLCVRDALHSGAKHWMALLEGHAIYLTTDHPDGLVELRRVGPDLVSIADARRRGNTPMAPPHLRRLRDAMSEAGWRFVAVEPADALVALAARVDDEFCSLNRTFGEMLHALDNDWG
;
A
#
# COMPACT_ATOMS: atom_id res chain seq x y z
N MET A 1 -30.82 -33.14 12.66
CA MET A 1 -30.86 -32.09 13.71
C MET A 1 -32.26 -31.47 13.74
N PRO A 2 -33.13 -31.87 14.67
CA PRO A 2 -34.39 -31.18 14.91
C PRO A 2 -34.10 -29.75 15.41
N GLY A 3 -34.73 -28.73 14.82
CA GLY A 3 -34.57 -27.32 15.24
C GLY A 3 -33.45 -26.52 14.57
N ALA A 4 -32.72 -27.09 13.59
CA ALA A 4 -31.72 -26.34 12.84
C ALA A 4 -32.39 -25.32 11.89
N PRO A 5 -31.86 -24.09 11.76
CA PRO A 5 -32.47 -23.08 10.90
C PRO A 5 -32.36 -23.50 9.41
N PRO A 6 -33.41 -23.27 8.58
CA PRO A 6 -33.44 -23.73 7.18
C PRO A 6 -32.21 -23.32 6.34
N ARG A 7 -31.62 -22.17 6.65
CA ARG A 7 -30.38 -21.67 6.03
C ARG A 7 -29.18 -22.60 6.20
N LEU A 8 -29.10 -23.36 7.30
CA LEU A 8 -28.00 -24.30 7.54
C LEU A 8 -27.97 -25.41 6.49
N PHE A 9 -29.13 -25.93 6.10
CA PHE A 9 -29.23 -26.98 5.07
C PHE A 9 -28.81 -26.47 3.70
N ARG A 10 -29.18 -25.23 3.35
CA ARG A 10 -28.74 -24.59 2.10
C ARG A 10 -27.24 -24.35 2.08
N VAL A 11 -26.68 -23.89 3.19
CA VAL A 11 -25.23 -23.69 3.32
C VAL A 11 -24.47 -25.02 3.26
N LEU A 12 -25.01 -26.10 3.85
CA LEU A 12 -24.44 -27.45 3.75
C LEU A 12 -24.45 -27.96 2.29
N ASP A 13 -25.53 -27.73 1.55
CA ASP A 13 -25.60 -28.07 0.12
C ASP A 13 -24.49 -27.38 -0.69
N ARG A 14 -24.12 -26.14 -0.32
CA ARG A 14 -23.00 -25.43 -0.94
C ARG A 14 -21.63 -26.03 -0.64
N ALA A 15 -21.46 -26.87 0.39
CA ALA A 15 -20.19 -27.56 0.65
C ALA A 15 -19.90 -28.70 -0.36
N GLY A 16 -20.92 -29.10 -1.14
CA GLY A 16 -20.79 -30.18 -2.12
C GLY A 16 -20.77 -31.57 -1.48
N PRO A 17 -20.47 -32.63 -2.26
CA PRO A 17 -20.61 -34.02 -1.82
C PRO A 17 -19.43 -34.54 -0.96
N THR A 18 -18.47 -33.68 -0.61
CA THR A 18 -17.24 -34.10 0.07
C THR A 18 -17.43 -34.23 1.57
N VAL A 19 -16.85 -35.26 2.19
CA VAL A 19 -16.81 -35.40 3.65
C VAL A 19 -15.66 -34.56 4.22
N HIS A 20 -15.98 -33.64 5.12
CA HIS A 20 -14.99 -32.79 5.80
C HIS A 20 -14.79 -33.20 7.27
N ALA A 21 -13.73 -32.68 7.89
CA ALA A 21 -13.50 -32.84 9.32
C ALA A 21 -14.58 -32.14 10.16
N ALA A 22 -14.83 -32.58 11.39
CA ALA A 22 -15.82 -32.01 12.30
C ALA A 22 -15.70 -30.48 12.45
N GLU A 23 -14.45 -29.97 12.44
CA GLU A 23 -14.17 -28.54 12.52
C GLU A 23 -14.81 -27.72 11.39
N PHE A 24 -14.80 -28.25 10.16
CA PHE A 24 -15.43 -27.58 9.03
C PHE A 24 -16.92 -27.36 9.28
N TYR A 25 -17.64 -28.38 9.73
CA TYR A 25 -19.08 -28.27 9.99
C TYR A 25 -19.41 -27.33 11.14
N ARG A 26 -18.56 -27.26 12.18
CA ARG A 26 -18.72 -26.27 13.27
C ARG A 26 -18.63 -24.85 12.72
N ARG A 27 -17.59 -24.57 11.94
CA ARG A 27 -17.35 -23.24 11.34
C ARG A 27 -18.42 -22.88 10.32
N LEU A 28 -18.85 -23.84 9.51
CA LEU A 28 -19.96 -23.69 8.57
C LEU A 28 -21.27 -23.36 9.30
N GLY A 29 -21.53 -24.02 10.42
CA GLY A 29 -22.67 -23.73 11.29
C GLY A 29 -22.64 -22.30 11.84
N ALA A 30 -21.47 -21.83 12.29
CA ALA A 30 -21.27 -20.45 12.73
C ALA A 30 -21.50 -19.44 11.59
N ALA A 31 -20.94 -19.70 10.41
CA ALA A 31 -21.13 -18.86 9.23
C ALA A 31 -22.60 -18.79 8.80
N ALA A 32 -23.32 -19.93 8.84
CA ALA A 32 -24.74 -20.01 8.49
C ALA A 32 -25.63 -19.19 9.41
N VAL A 33 -25.21 -18.92 10.65
CA VAL A 33 -25.97 -18.07 11.58
C VAL A 33 -25.51 -16.61 11.64
N SER A 34 -24.38 -16.30 11.02
CA SER A 34 -23.78 -14.97 10.98
C SER A 34 -24.48 -14.00 10.01
N PRO A 35 -24.21 -12.68 10.11
CA PRO A 35 -24.60 -11.69 9.11
C PRO A 35 -24.07 -11.98 7.70
N PHE A 36 -23.04 -12.83 7.58
CA PHE A 36 -22.39 -13.19 6.31
C PHE A 36 -22.97 -14.44 5.66
N ALA A 37 -24.08 -15.00 6.16
CA ALA A 37 -24.67 -16.22 5.60
C ALA A 37 -25.00 -16.10 4.10
N GLU A 38 -25.44 -14.92 3.64
CA GLU A 38 -25.72 -14.66 2.22
C GLU A 38 -24.46 -14.69 1.34
N VAL A 39 -23.28 -14.41 1.91
CA VAL A 39 -21.99 -14.55 1.21
C VAL A 39 -21.69 -16.02 0.93
N VAL A 40 -22.00 -16.89 1.90
CA VAL A 40 -21.83 -18.35 1.77
C VAL A 40 -22.81 -18.90 0.73
N LEU A 41 -24.07 -18.47 0.79
CA LEU A 41 -25.12 -18.91 -0.11
C LEU A 41 -24.90 -18.43 -1.56
N GLY A 42 -24.42 -17.20 -1.72
CA GLY A 42 -24.13 -16.59 -3.02
C GLY A 42 -22.77 -16.93 -3.61
N ALA A 43 -21.89 -17.66 -2.88
CA ALA A 43 -20.59 -18.05 -3.40
C ALA A 43 -20.75 -18.90 -4.65
N THR A 44 -20.03 -18.61 -5.73
CA THR A 44 -20.11 -19.37 -7.00
C THR A 44 -19.40 -20.72 -6.95
N ARG A 45 -18.42 -20.85 -6.05
CA ARG A 45 -17.65 -22.08 -5.79
C ARG A 45 -18.19 -22.83 -4.56
N PRO A 46 -17.91 -24.15 -4.45
CA PRO A 46 -18.21 -24.89 -3.23
C PRO A 46 -17.57 -24.24 -1.99
N VAL A 47 -18.26 -24.31 -0.86
CA VAL A 47 -17.80 -23.76 0.41
C VAL A 47 -16.64 -24.60 0.92
N ASP A 48 -15.49 -23.98 1.09
CA ASP A 48 -14.27 -24.60 1.60
C ASP A 48 -13.77 -23.88 2.87
N MET A 49 -12.71 -24.43 3.48
CA MET A 49 -12.07 -23.81 4.65
C MET A 49 -11.51 -22.41 4.36
N ALA A 50 -11.16 -22.10 3.10
CA ALA A 50 -10.63 -20.79 2.75
C ALA A 50 -11.73 -19.72 2.77
N LEU A 51 -12.93 -20.03 2.25
CA LEU A 51 -14.10 -19.16 2.32
C LEU A 51 -14.57 -18.97 3.76
N LEU A 52 -14.56 -20.03 4.58
CA LEU A 52 -14.91 -19.90 5.99
C LEU A 52 -13.90 -19.00 6.75
N ARG A 53 -12.59 -19.16 6.48
CA ARG A 53 -11.56 -18.24 7.04
C ARG A 53 -11.77 -16.81 6.59
N HIS A 54 -12.12 -16.61 5.33
CA HIS A 54 -12.43 -15.28 4.79
C HIS A 54 -13.57 -14.62 5.56
N ILE A 55 -14.69 -15.32 5.74
CA ILE A 55 -15.87 -14.81 6.46
C ILE A 55 -15.56 -14.50 7.92
N GLU A 56 -14.81 -15.36 8.60
CA GLU A 56 -14.35 -15.09 9.96
C GLU A 56 -13.45 -13.85 10.04
N GLY A 57 -12.58 -13.67 9.04
CA GLY A 57 -11.79 -12.47 8.87
C GLY A 57 -12.65 -11.21 8.76
N LEU A 58 -13.74 -11.25 7.97
CA LEU A 58 -14.68 -10.13 7.82
C LEU A 58 -15.36 -9.75 9.13
N ALA A 59 -15.73 -10.73 9.94
CA ALA A 59 -16.34 -10.49 11.24
C ALA A 59 -15.41 -9.71 12.19
N GLY A 60 -14.09 -9.93 12.07
CA GLY A 60 -13.09 -9.20 12.85
C GLY A 60 -12.83 -7.77 12.37
N VAL A 61 -13.34 -7.38 11.20
CA VAL A 61 -13.08 -6.04 10.67
C VAL A 61 -14.01 -5.01 11.30
N GLY A 62 -15.29 -5.28 11.58
CA GLY A 62 -16.20 -4.32 12.22
C GLY A 62 -17.61 -4.32 11.62
N ASP A 63 -18.50 -3.52 12.21
CA ASP A 63 -19.94 -3.61 11.94
C ASP A 63 -20.33 -3.03 10.57
N ALA A 64 -19.63 -2.03 10.05
CA ALA A 64 -19.98 -1.50 8.73
C ALA A 64 -19.71 -2.47 7.58
N ILE A 65 -18.74 -3.39 7.72
CA ILE A 65 -18.50 -4.43 6.70
C ILE A 65 -19.68 -5.38 6.60
N GLN A 66 -20.40 -5.63 7.70
CA GLN A 66 -21.59 -6.50 7.70
C GLN A 66 -22.75 -5.92 6.89
N ARG A 67 -22.75 -4.61 6.65
CA ARG A 67 -23.81 -3.92 5.87
C ARG A 67 -23.50 -3.88 4.37
N LEU A 68 -22.32 -4.34 3.95
CA LEU A 68 -21.95 -4.34 2.54
C LEU A 68 -22.70 -5.44 1.78
N PRO A 69 -23.01 -5.24 0.48
CA PRO A 69 -23.69 -6.25 -0.32
C PRO A 69 -22.91 -7.56 -0.36
N ALA A 70 -23.62 -8.71 -0.35
CA ALA A 70 -22.98 -10.03 -0.42
C ALA A 70 -22.07 -10.20 -1.65
N SER A 71 -22.39 -9.52 -2.77
CA SER A 71 -21.57 -9.48 -3.99
C SER A 71 -20.23 -8.77 -3.81
N VAL A 72 -20.12 -7.84 -2.85
CA VAL A 72 -18.86 -7.19 -2.47
C VAL A 72 -18.08 -8.10 -1.53
N LEU A 73 -18.78 -8.71 -0.57
CA LEU A 73 -18.17 -9.54 0.46
C LEU A 73 -17.63 -10.88 -0.06
N SER A 74 -18.15 -11.36 -1.19
CA SER A 74 -17.65 -12.55 -1.89
C SER A 74 -16.36 -12.32 -2.68
N ASP A 75 -16.03 -11.06 -3.01
CA ASP A 75 -14.75 -10.68 -3.62
C ASP A 75 -13.70 -10.49 -2.53
N VAL A 76 -12.87 -11.52 -2.34
CA VAL A 76 -11.81 -11.58 -1.33
C VAL A 76 -10.81 -10.42 -1.47
N THR A 77 -10.45 -10.06 -2.71
CA THR A 77 -9.49 -8.98 -2.97
C THR A 77 -10.09 -7.64 -2.59
N ALA A 78 -11.35 -7.38 -2.99
CA ALA A 78 -12.05 -6.16 -2.63
C ALA A 78 -12.24 -6.04 -1.12
N THR A 79 -12.68 -7.10 -0.45
CA THR A 79 -12.89 -7.05 1.00
C THR A 79 -11.59 -6.94 1.78
N GLY A 80 -10.50 -7.57 1.32
CA GLY A 80 -9.19 -7.42 1.94
C GLY A 80 -8.70 -5.97 1.93
N ALA A 81 -8.81 -5.28 0.79
CA ALA A 81 -8.38 -3.89 0.69
C ALA A 81 -9.36 -2.91 1.37
N ILE A 82 -10.67 -3.16 1.37
CA ILE A 82 -11.64 -2.43 2.20
C ILE A 82 -11.28 -2.56 3.69
N GLY A 83 -11.00 -3.78 4.15
CA GLY A 83 -10.66 -4.04 5.53
C GLY A 83 -9.34 -3.39 5.95
N ALA A 84 -8.33 -3.41 5.07
CA ALA A 84 -7.07 -2.69 5.29
C ALA A 84 -7.30 -1.18 5.44
N LEU A 85 -8.08 -0.55 4.55
CA LEU A 85 -8.39 0.88 4.65
C LEU A 85 -9.15 1.22 5.93
N ALA A 86 -10.13 0.40 6.31
CA ALA A 86 -10.89 0.59 7.54
C ALA A 86 -10.00 0.45 8.78
N ALA A 87 -9.07 -0.52 8.78
CA ALA A 87 -8.10 -0.70 9.86
C ALA A 87 -7.16 0.50 9.99
N VAL A 88 -6.64 1.03 8.87
CA VAL A 88 -5.82 2.25 8.87
C VAL A 88 -6.61 3.44 9.42
N LEU A 89 -7.85 3.67 8.97
CA LEU A 89 -8.66 4.75 9.52
C LEU A 89 -8.80 4.65 11.04
N ARG A 90 -9.05 3.46 11.58
CA ARG A 90 -9.16 3.25 13.02
C ARG A 90 -7.84 3.43 13.77
N SER A 91 -6.71 3.01 13.21
CA SER A 91 -5.41 3.23 13.85
C SER A 91 -5.08 4.72 14.01
N TYR A 92 -5.64 5.57 13.14
CA TYR A 92 -5.57 7.03 13.22
C TYR A 92 -6.78 7.66 13.94
N GLY A 93 -7.57 6.87 14.68
CA GLY A 93 -8.70 7.36 15.48
C GLY A 93 -9.91 7.84 14.67
N ARG A 94 -10.02 7.44 13.40
CA ARG A 94 -11.20 7.75 12.56
C ARG A 94 -12.22 6.63 12.62
N ASP A 95 -13.49 7.04 12.61
CA ASP A 95 -14.61 6.13 12.53
C ASP A 95 -14.86 5.70 11.08
N ALA A 96 -14.35 4.51 10.73
CA ALA A 96 -14.58 3.89 9.44
C ALA A 96 -16.06 3.53 9.23
N ASP A 97 -16.80 3.25 10.30
CA ASP A 97 -18.22 2.89 10.20
C ASP A 97 -19.06 4.13 9.87
N ALA A 98 -18.71 5.29 10.44
CA ALA A 98 -19.30 6.58 10.05
C ALA A 98 -19.06 6.91 8.56
N ALA A 99 -17.87 6.61 8.03
CA ALA A 99 -17.57 6.82 6.61
C ALA A 99 -18.46 5.96 5.69
N LEU A 100 -18.92 4.80 6.17
CA LEU A 100 -19.73 3.84 5.43
C LEU A 100 -21.24 3.93 5.73
N ALA A 101 -21.64 4.62 6.80
CA ALA A 101 -23.02 4.65 7.31
C ALA A 101 -24.06 5.14 6.29
N ASN A 102 -23.66 6.03 5.39
CA ASN A 102 -24.55 6.67 4.40
C ASN A 102 -24.37 6.12 2.98
N LEU A 103 -23.91 4.87 2.84
CA LEU A 103 -23.83 4.24 1.53
C LEU A 103 -25.24 3.92 0.99
N PRO A 104 -25.52 4.24 -0.29
CA PRO A 104 -26.77 3.83 -0.93
C PRO A 104 -26.95 2.31 -0.87
N HIS A 105 -28.21 1.87 -0.85
CA HIS A 105 -28.50 0.44 -0.95
C HIS A 105 -27.94 -0.12 -2.28
N GLY A 106 -27.24 -1.25 -2.23
CA GLY A 106 -26.59 -1.83 -3.39
C GLY A 106 -25.31 -1.11 -3.85
N ALA A 107 -24.73 -0.23 -3.02
CA ALA A 107 -23.45 0.41 -3.33
C ALA A 107 -22.37 -0.62 -3.68
N GLY A 108 -21.82 -0.49 -4.88
CA GLY A 108 -20.74 -1.36 -5.33
C GLY A 108 -19.40 -1.04 -4.67
N VAL A 109 -18.43 -1.91 -4.92
CA VAL A 109 -17.04 -1.83 -4.45
C VAL A 109 -16.43 -0.43 -4.64
N SER A 110 -16.65 0.18 -5.81
CA SER A 110 -16.11 1.51 -6.12
C SER A 110 -16.62 2.61 -5.19
N ALA A 111 -17.92 2.62 -4.85
CA ALA A 111 -18.49 3.63 -3.96
C ALA A 111 -17.94 3.50 -2.53
N ILE A 112 -17.74 2.26 -2.07
CA ILE A 112 -17.14 1.95 -0.78
C ILE A 112 -15.70 2.48 -0.74
N TYR A 113 -14.91 2.19 -1.78
CA TYR A 113 -13.55 2.71 -1.91
C TYR A 113 -13.50 4.23 -1.93
N CYS A 114 -14.38 4.89 -2.68
CA CYS A 114 -14.45 6.35 -2.69
C CYS A 114 -14.67 6.89 -1.28
N ARG A 115 -15.65 6.38 -0.53
CA ARG A 115 -15.90 6.83 0.85
C ARG A 115 -14.72 6.63 1.80
N LEU A 116 -14.10 5.45 1.77
CA LEU A 116 -12.95 5.15 2.63
C LEU A 116 -11.73 5.98 2.24
N THR A 117 -11.48 6.17 0.95
CA THR A 117 -10.36 6.99 0.48
C THR A 117 -10.58 8.48 0.71
N ASP A 118 -11.82 8.96 0.67
CA ASP A 118 -12.17 10.34 1.06
C ASP A 118 -11.93 10.55 2.57
N ALA A 119 -12.35 9.61 3.41
CA ALA A 119 -12.04 9.64 4.83
C ALA A 119 -10.52 9.61 5.07
N LEU A 120 -9.78 8.77 4.34
CA LEU A 120 -8.32 8.69 4.42
C LEU A 120 -7.67 10.01 4.01
N SER A 121 -8.24 10.70 3.01
CA SER A 121 -7.75 12.00 2.56
C SER A 121 -7.80 13.09 3.63
N THR A 122 -8.58 12.92 4.70
CA THR A 122 -8.63 13.84 5.86
C THR A 122 -7.54 13.57 6.90
N LEU A 123 -6.75 12.51 6.74
CA LEU A 123 -5.65 12.22 7.65
C LEU A 123 -4.49 13.17 7.41
N SER A 124 -4.04 13.82 8.48
CA SER A 124 -2.96 14.81 8.45
C SER A 124 -1.60 14.16 8.60
N ALA A 125 -0.62 14.69 7.87
CA ALA A 125 0.77 14.34 8.01
C ALA A 125 1.38 15.02 9.26
N PRO A 126 2.38 14.40 9.92
CA PRO A 126 3.17 15.06 10.94
C PRO A 126 3.87 16.31 10.38
N VAL A 127 3.97 17.38 11.17
CA VAL A 127 4.69 18.60 10.77
C VAL A 127 6.18 18.31 10.66
N ALA A 128 6.83 18.79 9.60
CA ALA A 128 8.27 18.66 9.43
C ALA A 128 9.00 19.35 10.59
N PRO A 129 10.01 18.71 11.21
CA PRO A 129 10.74 19.29 12.34
C PRO A 129 11.85 20.26 11.89
N MET A 130 11.67 20.89 10.72
CA MET A 130 12.63 21.82 10.14
C MET A 130 11.91 22.98 9.45
N PRO A 131 12.51 24.17 9.39
CA PRO A 131 11.98 25.25 8.58
C PRO A 131 11.99 24.87 7.10
N LEU A 132 10.90 25.19 6.40
CA LEU A 132 10.82 24.97 4.96
C LEU A 132 11.48 26.14 4.21
N PRO A 133 12.34 25.88 3.21
CA PRO A 133 12.89 26.92 2.37
C PRO A 133 11.80 27.74 1.68
N THR A 134 12.06 29.04 1.45
CA THR A 134 11.13 29.91 0.72
C THR A 134 10.75 29.32 -0.64
N GLY A 135 9.45 29.28 -0.94
CA GLY A 135 8.90 28.70 -2.17
C GLY A 135 8.58 27.21 -2.09
N MET A 136 8.88 26.55 -0.97
CA MET A 136 8.46 25.17 -0.70
C MET A 136 7.33 25.13 0.32
N ARG A 137 6.40 24.20 0.13
CA ARG A 137 5.36 23.87 1.11
C ARG A 137 5.35 22.38 1.38
N GLN A 138 5.12 22.01 2.63
CA GLN A 138 4.91 20.62 3.00
C GLN A 138 3.51 20.17 2.58
N VAL A 139 3.41 18.92 2.16
CA VAL A 139 2.14 18.23 1.96
C VAL A 139 1.56 17.84 3.33
N MET A 140 0.39 18.38 3.67
CA MET A 140 -0.15 18.34 5.04
C MET A 140 -1.15 17.19 5.27
N SER A 141 -1.58 16.51 4.21
CA SER A 141 -2.55 15.41 4.30
C SER A 141 -2.41 14.41 3.15
N VAL A 142 -3.02 13.23 3.31
CA VAL A 142 -3.17 12.27 2.21
C VAL A 142 -4.00 12.88 1.07
N GLY A 143 -4.98 13.72 1.38
CA GLY A 143 -5.77 14.45 0.39
C GLY A 143 -4.91 15.37 -0.48
N ASP A 144 -4.03 16.14 0.16
CA ASP A 144 -3.10 17.04 -0.53
C ASP A 144 -2.13 16.24 -1.42
N LEU A 145 -1.57 15.14 -0.89
CA LEU A 145 -0.64 14.30 -1.64
C LEU A 145 -1.31 13.73 -2.89
N ARG A 146 -2.55 13.24 -2.76
CA ARG A 146 -3.33 12.73 -3.88
C ARG A 146 -3.68 13.82 -4.90
N ALA A 147 -4.01 15.02 -4.43
CA ALA A 147 -4.32 16.15 -5.30
C ALA A 147 -3.09 16.54 -6.15
N ILE A 148 -1.91 16.62 -5.54
CA ILE A 148 -0.65 16.86 -6.24
C ILE A 148 -0.34 15.70 -7.19
N GLY A 149 -0.53 14.45 -6.74
CA GLY A 149 -0.35 13.27 -7.59
C GLY A 149 -1.25 13.26 -8.83
N ARG A 150 -2.50 13.72 -8.72
CA ARG A 150 -3.39 13.89 -9.88
C ARG A 150 -2.91 15.00 -10.81
N ARG A 151 -2.48 16.14 -10.24
CA ARG A 151 -1.98 17.29 -11.00
C ARG A 151 -0.72 16.98 -11.80
N LEU A 152 0.20 16.22 -11.19
CA LEU A 152 1.50 15.87 -11.76
C LEU A 152 1.55 14.47 -12.41
N ASP A 153 0.42 13.78 -12.52
CA ASP A 153 0.31 12.40 -13.02
C ASP A 153 1.29 11.41 -12.35
N LEU A 154 1.35 11.43 -11.02
CA LEU A 154 2.23 10.61 -10.20
C LEU A 154 1.49 9.44 -9.53
N CYS A 155 2.23 8.37 -9.22
CA CYS A 155 1.69 7.17 -8.58
C CYS A 155 1.11 7.40 -7.18
N VAL A 156 1.46 8.51 -6.52
CA VAL A 156 0.93 8.88 -5.20
C VAL A 156 -0.59 9.20 -5.23
N ARG A 157 -1.22 9.25 -6.41
CA ARG A 157 -2.67 9.48 -6.54
C ARG A 157 -3.52 8.23 -6.26
N ASP A 158 -2.96 7.03 -6.41
CA ASP A 158 -3.70 5.77 -6.52
C ASP A 158 -3.73 4.94 -5.23
N ALA A 159 -4.93 4.63 -4.73
CA ALA A 159 -5.12 3.93 -3.44
C ALA A 159 -4.74 2.46 -3.43
N LEU A 160 -4.93 1.79 -4.57
CA LEU A 160 -4.91 0.33 -4.65
C LEU A 160 -3.58 -0.25 -5.11
N HIS A 161 -2.65 0.62 -5.53
CA HIS A 161 -1.36 0.21 -6.08
C HIS A 161 -0.23 0.88 -5.29
N SER A 162 0.76 1.44 -5.99
CA SER A 162 1.96 2.04 -5.41
C SER A 162 1.71 3.23 -4.49
N GLY A 163 0.57 3.93 -4.61
CA GLY A 163 0.28 5.10 -3.79
C GLY A 163 0.11 4.80 -2.30
N ALA A 164 -0.43 3.64 -1.91
CA ALA A 164 -0.64 3.29 -0.50
C ALA A 164 0.65 3.35 0.32
N LYS A 165 1.78 2.89 -0.25
CA LYS A 165 3.11 2.98 0.40
C LYS A 165 3.48 4.44 0.72
N HIS A 166 3.23 5.36 -0.21
CA HIS A 166 3.53 6.77 -0.03
C HIS A 166 2.63 7.41 1.04
N TRP A 167 1.37 6.98 1.13
CA TRP A 167 0.42 7.49 2.11
C TRP A 167 0.76 7.03 3.52
N MET A 168 1.09 5.75 3.70
CA MET A 168 1.52 5.24 5.00
C MET A 168 2.83 5.91 5.43
N ALA A 169 3.81 6.01 4.51
CA ALA A 169 5.06 6.71 4.80
C ALA A 169 4.85 8.19 5.18
N LEU A 170 3.90 8.88 4.53
CA LEU A 170 3.50 10.26 4.90
C LEU A 170 2.91 10.30 6.31
N LEU A 171 1.94 9.44 6.61
CA LEU A 171 1.19 9.45 7.87
C LEU A 171 2.04 9.02 9.07
N GLU A 172 2.98 8.10 8.86
CA GLU A 172 3.93 7.62 9.88
C GLU A 172 5.11 8.58 10.07
N GLY A 173 5.24 9.60 9.20
CA GLY A 173 6.37 10.54 9.23
C GLY A 173 7.69 9.92 8.78
N HIS A 174 7.65 8.75 8.12
CA HIS A 174 8.82 8.15 7.48
C HIS A 174 9.21 8.87 6.20
N ALA A 175 8.25 9.52 5.54
CA ALA A 175 8.48 10.38 4.38
C ALA A 175 7.80 11.74 4.57
N ILE A 176 8.54 12.81 4.31
CA ILE A 176 7.99 14.16 4.21
C ILE A 176 7.96 14.53 2.74
N TYR A 177 6.78 14.94 2.28
CA TYR A 177 6.62 15.37 0.89
C TYR A 177 6.62 16.89 0.85
N LEU A 178 7.48 17.45 0.00
CA LEU A 178 7.57 18.87 -0.27
C LEU A 178 7.11 19.14 -1.70
N THR A 179 6.42 20.25 -1.91
CA THR A 179 6.02 20.70 -3.23
C THR A 179 6.37 22.16 -3.44
N THR A 180 6.66 22.50 -4.69
CA THR A 180 6.92 23.85 -5.16
C THR A 180 5.88 24.17 -6.22
N ASP A 181 5.39 25.40 -6.29
CA ASP A 181 4.42 25.75 -7.33
C ASP A 181 5.14 26.21 -8.63
N HIS A 182 6.41 26.65 -8.54
CA HIS A 182 7.23 27.11 -9.67
C HIS A 182 8.72 26.68 -9.58
N PRO A 183 9.17 25.70 -10.39
CA PRO A 183 8.36 24.80 -11.22
C PRO A 183 7.48 23.89 -10.34
N ASP A 184 6.35 23.44 -10.89
CA ASP A 184 5.48 22.50 -10.18
C ASP A 184 6.20 21.16 -10.01
N GLY A 185 6.33 20.73 -8.76
CA GLY A 185 7.12 19.55 -8.42
C GLY A 185 6.77 18.98 -7.06
N LEU A 186 7.12 17.70 -6.89
CA LEU A 186 6.97 16.93 -5.66
C LEU A 186 8.30 16.24 -5.35
N VAL A 187 8.79 16.44 -4.13
CA VAL A 187 10.02 15.85 -3.60
C VAL A 187 9.68 15.04 -2.36
N GLU A 188 10.20 13.82 -2.29
CA GLU A 188 10.10 12.94 -1.14
C GLU A 188 11.40 13.02 -0.33
N LEU A 189 11.28 13.38 0.95
CA LEU A 189 12.33 13.29 1.96
C LEU A 189 12.07 12.06 2.81
N ARG A 190 12.80 10.98 2.55
CA ARG A 190 12.60 9.70 3.23
C ARG A 190 13.64 9.50 4.32
N ARG A 191 13.20 9.32 5.56
CA ARG A 191 14.08 8.96 6.68
C ARG A 191 14.59 7.54 6.48
N VAL A 192 15.92 7.38 6.51
CA VAL A 192 16.60 6.07 6.43
C VAL A 192 17.33 5.72 7.73
N GLY A 193 17.30 6.64 8.70
CA GLY A 193 17.80 6.46 10.06
C GLY A 193 17.31 7.62 10.96
N PRO A 194 17.76 7.68 12.23
CA PRO A 194 17.35 8.74 13.16
C PRO A 194 17.61 10.14 12.60
N ASP A 195 18.81 10.35 12.05
CA ASP A 195 19.26 11.65 11.52
C ASP A 195 19.64 11.56 10.04
N LEU A 196 19.33 10.44 9.36
CA LEU A 196 19.70 10.21 7.97
C LEU A 196 18.47 10.31 7.07
N VAL A 197 18.59 11.11 6.01
CA VAL A 197 17.51 11.34 5.05
C VAL A 197 18.01 11.16 3.62
N SER A 198 17.22 10.48 2.81
CA SER A 198 17.37 10.40 1.36
C SER A 198 16.35 11.31 0.68
N ILE A 199 16.74 11.93 -0.43
CA ILE A 199 15.87 12.77 -1.25
C ILE A 199 15.62 11.98 -2.53
N ALA A 200 14.36 11.66 -2.77
CA ALA A 200 13.92 11.12 -4.04
C ALA A 200 13.04 12.17 -4.73
N ASP A 201 13.46 12.61 -5.91
CA ASP A 201 12.50 13.20 -6.83
C ASP A 201 11.57 12.06 -7.26
N ALA A 202 10.26 12.29 -7.24
CA ALA A 202 9.32 11.36 -7.85
C ALA A 202 9.53 11.40 -9.38
N ARG A 203 10.59 10.77 -9.89
CA ARG A 203 11.01 10.83 -11.30
C ARG A 203 9.97 10.16 -12.17
N ARG A 204 9.01 10.94 -12.67
CA ARG A 204 8.02 10.55 -13.68
C ARG A 204 7.72 11.74 -14.59
N ARG A 205 7.11 11.43 -15.74
CA ARG A 205 6.90 12.33 -16.88
C ARG A 205 6.27 13.69 -16.53
N GLY A 206 5.50 13.79 -15.45
CA GLY A 206 4.87 15.04 -15.00
C GLY A 206 5.54 15.74 -13.81
N ASN A 207 6.55 15.15 -13.16
CA ASN A 207 7.27 15.82 -12.07
C ASN A 207 8.49 16.57 -12.62
N THR A 208 8.52 17.89 -12.45
CA THR A 208 9.71 18.66 -12.81
C THR A 208 10.79 18.47 -11.73
N PRO A 209 12.00 18.02 -12.08
CA PRO A 209 13.08 17.91 -11.11
C PRO A 209 13.34 19.24 -10.42
N MET A 210 13.60 19.19 -9.13
CA MET A 210 13.85 20.41 -8.37
C MET A 210 15.14 21.08 -8.85
N ALA A 211 15.07 22.38 -9.14
CA ALA A 211 16.23 23.13 -9.61
C ALA A 211 17.39 23.08 -8.58
N PRO A 212 18.66 23.00 -9.02
CA PRO A 212 19.81 22.87 -8.11
C PRO A 212 19.89 23.92 -6.98
N PRO A 213 19.52 25.21 -7.19
CA PRO A 213 19.48 26.20 -6.11
C PRO A 213 18.47 25.86 -5.02
N HIS A 214 17.30 25.32 -5.38
CA HIS A 214 16.27 24.92 -4.42
C HIS A 214 16.72 23.69 -3.62
N LEU A 215 17.35 22.71 -4.27
CA LEU A 215 17.95 21.55 -3.60
C LEU A 215 19.05 21.95 -2.62
N ARG A 216 19.89 22.94 -2.96
CA ARG A 216 20.91 23.47 -2.03
C ARG A 216 20.28 24.08 -0.79
N ARG A 217 19.32 25.00 -0.95
CA ARG A 217 18.60 25.61 0.19
C ARG A 217 17.91 24.58 1.08
N LEU A 218 17.33 23.55 0.47
CA LEU A 218 16.74 22.43 1.20
C LEU A 218 17.77 21.66 2.02
N ARG A 219 18.92 21.34 1.42
CA ARG A 219 20.03 20.66 2.12
C ARG A 219 20.60 21.51 3.26
N ASP A 220 20.69 22.83 3.07
CA ASP A 220 21.15 23.75 4.10
C ASP A 220 20.17 23.77 5.28
N ALA A 221 18.86 23.95 5.02
CA ALA A 221 17.82 23.92 6.06
C ALA A 221 17.76 22.57 6.81
N MET A 222 17.93 21.45 6.09
CA MET A 222 18.01 20.12 6.69
C MET A 222 19.25 19.99 7.59
N SER A 223 20.40 20.48 7.14
CA SER A 223 21.67 20.41 7.89
C SER A 223 21.60 21.27 9.16
N GLU A 224 21.00 22.45 9.09
CA GLU A 224 20.72 23.31 10.25
C GLU A 224 19.79 22.63 11.27
N ALA A 225 18.82 21.83 10.80
CA ALA A 225 17.97 21.00 11.65
C ALA A 225 18.66 19.70 12.16
N GLY A 226 19.95 19.51 11.87
CA GLY A 226 20.74 18.36 12.32
C GLY A 226 20.62 17.10 11.46
N TRP A 227 19.96 17.17 10.29
CA TRP A 227 19.82 16.03 9.39
C TRP A 227 21.00 15.88 8.44
N ARG A 228 21.35 14.63 8.14
CA ARG A 228 22.44 14.25 7.24
C ARG A 228 21.88 13.61 5.98
N PHE A 229 22.37 14.08 4.83
CA PHE A 229 21.92 13.61 3.53
C PHE A 229 22.68 12.35 3.09
N VAL A 230 21.95 11.35 2.63
CA VAL A 230 22.54 10.19 1.94
C VAL A 230 22.45 10.45 0.43
N ALA A 231 23.61 10.60 -0.21
CA ALA A 231 23.73 11.03 -1.60
C ALA A 231 23.09 10.10 -2.63
N VAL A 232 22.87 8.84 -2.27
CA VAL A 232 22.29 7.80 -3.12
C VAL A 232 21.18 7.11 -2.33
N GLU A 233 20.02 6.89 -2.95
CA GLU A 233 19.01 6.04 -2.35
C GLU A 233 19.67 4.68 -2.03
N PRO A 234 19.55 4.11 -0.82
CA PRO A 234 20.24 2.86 -0.50
C PRO A 234 19.96 1.72 -1.51
N ALA A 235 18.75 1.69 -2.09
CA ALA A 235 18.41 0.78 -3.17
C ALA A 235 19.21 1.04 -4.44
N ASP A 236 19.31 2.31 -4.88
CA ASP A 236 20.16 2.70 -6.01
C ASP A 236 21.65 2.46 -5.73
N ALA A 237 22.08 2.65 -4.48
CA ALA A 237 23.45 2.39 -4.05
C ALA A 237 23.76 0.89 -4.13
N LEU A 238 22.82 0.05 -3.70
CA LEU A 238 22.93 -1.41 -3.79
C LEU A 238 22.88 -1.90 -5.24
N VAL A 239 22.01 -1.34 -6.08
CA VAL A 239 21.96 -1.65 -7.52
C VAL A 239 23.25 -1.23 -8.21
N ALA A 240 23.76 -0.04 -7.91
CA ALA A 240 25.05 0.42 -8.43
C ALA A 240 26.22 -0.43 -7.91
N LEU A 241 26.18 -0.89 -6.66
CA LEU A 241 27.17 -1.82 -6.10
C LEU A 241 27.11 -3.17 -6.81
N ALA A 242 25.90 -3.72 -7.02
CA ALA A 242 25.70 -4.99 -7.70
C ALA A 242 26.19 -4.92 -9.15
N ALA A 243 25.83 -3.86 -9.88
CA ALA A 243 26.31 -3.62 -11.24
C ALA A 243 27.83 -3.48 -11.31
N ARG A 244 28.44 -2.84 -10.31
CA ARG A 244 29.90 -2.68 -10.24
C ARG A 244 30.62 -3.99 -9.89
N VAL A 245 30.03 -4.83 -9.04
CA VAL A 245 30.52 -6.18 -8.76
C VAL A 245 30.43 -7.07 -10.00
N ASP A 246 29.34 -6.96 -10.77
CA ASP A 246 29.19 -7.68 -12.04
C ASP A 246 30.22 -7.21 -13.09
N ASP A 247 30.45 -5.90 -13.21
CA ASP A 247 31.47 -5.35 -14.11
C ASP A 247 32.89 -5.78 -13.73
N GLU A 248 33.23 -5.78 -12.43
CA GLU A 248 34.52 -6.26 -11.92
C GLU A 248 34.68 -7.77 -12.16
N PHE A 249 33.62 -8.57 -11.98
CA PHE A 249 33.63 -10.01 -12.24
C PHE A 249 33.75 -10.33 -13.74
N CYS A 250 33.05 -9.59 -14.60
CA CYS A 250 33.17 -9.70 -16.05
C CYS A 250 34.56 -9.25 -16.56
N SER A 251 35.16 -8.23 -15.95
CA SER A 251 36.53 -7.81 -16.25
C SER A 251 37.54 -8.89 -15.87
N LEU A 252 37.41 -9.48 -14.69
CA LEU A 252 38.29 -10.57 -14.23
C LEU A 252 38.20 -11.81 -15.12
N ASN A 253 36.98 -12.21 -15.52
CA ASN A 253 36.80 -13.34 -16.43
C ASN A 253 37.36 -13.06 -17.83
N ARG A 254 37.32 -11.81 -18.29
CA ARG A 254 37.94 -11.43 -19.57
C ARG A 254 39.47 -11.51 -19.48
N THR A 255 40.06 -10.96 -18.43
CA THR A 255 41.51 -11.05 -18.20
C THR A 255 41.96 -12.52 -18.06
N PHE A 256 41.18 -13.34 -17.38
CA PHE A 256 41.46 -14.77 -17.24
C PHE A 256 41.35 -15.52 -18.58
N GLY A 257 40.32 -15.21 -19.38
CA GLY A 257 40.17 -15.77 -20.73
C GLY A 257 41.29 -15.34 -21.69
N GLU A 258 41.74 -14.10 -21.62
CA GLU A 258 42.89 -13.59 -22.40
C GLU A 258 44.21 -14.26 -21.98
N MET A 259 44.42 -14.48 -20.68
CA MET A 259 45.58 -15.23 -20.18
C MET A 259 45.56 -16.70 -20.63
N LEU A 260 44.40 -17.35 -20.62
CA LEU A 260 44.27 -18.73 -21.10
C LEU A 260 44.52 -18.84 -22.61
N HIS A 261 44.01 -17.89 -23.40
CA HIS A 261 44.31 -17.82 -24.84
C HIS A 261 45.77 -17.50 -25.16
N ALA A 262 46.45 -16.68 -24.35
CA ALA A 262 47.88 -16.45 -24.50
C ALA A 262 48.69 -17.72 -24.19
N LEU A 263 48.29 -18.47 -23.16
CA LEU A 263 48.90 -19.76 -22.83
C LEU A 263 48.67 -20.80 -23.92
N ASP A 264 47.52 -20.86 -24.58
CA ASP A 264 47.31 -21.82 -25.68
C ASP A 264 48.15 -21.49 -26.94
N ASN A 265 48.53 -20.23 -27.15
CA ASN A 265 49.31 -19.81 -28.33
C ASN A 265 50.83 -19.93 -28.16
N ASP A 266 51.34 -20.07 -26.93
CA ASP A 266 52.78 -20.24 -26.65
C ASP A 266 53.23 -21.72 -26.67
N TRP A 267 52.31 -22.67 -26.85
CA TRP A 267 52.59 -24.11 -26.89
C TRP A 267 52.40 -24.78 -28.27
N GLY A 268 52.26 -23.99 -29.34
CA GLY A 268 52.20 -24.45 -30.73
C GLY A 268 53.37 -23.94 -31.57
#